data_AF-A0A1M5RD65-F1
#
_entry.id   AF-A0A1M5RD65-F1
#
_cell.length_a   1.000
_cell.length_b   1.000
_cell.length_c   1.000
_cell.angle_alpha   90.00
_cell.angle_beta   90.00
_cell.angle_gamma   90.00
#
_symmetry.space_group_name_H-M   'P 1'
#
loop_
_entity.id
_entity.type
_entity.pdbx_description
1 polymer ?
#
loop_
_entity_poly.entity_id
_entity_poly.type
_entity_poly.pdbx_seq_one_letter_code
_entity_poly.pdbx_strand_id
1 'polypeptide(L)' 'MLLDHDQQAVIDNLRHTQGPESVVEALQKAAALTEHAAYEIARQGNGPTVAELILSAARLERISRLVAQNYGIE' A
#
# COMPACT_ATOMS: atom_id res chain seq x y z
N MET A 1 13.07 7.42 5.78
CA MET A 1 12.03 7.17 6.80
C MET A 1 11.91 5.66 6.89
N LEU A 2 12.24 5.07 8.04
CA LEU A 2 12.05 3.64 8.28
C LEU A 2 10.56 3.34 8.44
N LEU A 3 10.13 2.16 8.01
CA LEU A 3 8.79 1.64 8.28
C LEU A 3 8.57 1.57 9.80
N ASP A 4 7.34 1.79 10.26
CA ASP A 4 7.03 1.56 11.67
C ASP A 4 7.01 0.05 11.99
N HIS A 5 7.07 -0.26 13.29
CA HIS A 5 7.20 -1.64 13.78
C HIS A 5 6.06 -2.54 13.29
N ASP A 6 4.84 -2.03 13.24
CA ASP A 6 3.67 -2.81 12.86
C ASP A 6 3.62 -3.03 11.34
N GLN A 7 4.01 -2.03 10.53
CA GLN A 7 4.18 -2.20 9.08
C GLN A 7 5.24 -3.25 8.76
N GLN A 8 6.35 -3.23 9.48
CA GLN A 8 7.43 -4.20 9.28
C GLN A 8 6.96 -5.62 9.62
N ALA A 9 6.22 -5.80 10.72
CA ALA A 9 5.68 -7.10 11.12
C ALA A 9 4.70 -7.67 10.08
N VAL A 10 3.84 -6.83 9.49
CA VAL A 10 2.92 -7.26 8.42
C VAL A 10 3.68 -7.67 7.16
N ILE A 11 4.68 -6.89 6.75
CA ILE A 11 5.55 -7.22 5.60
C ILE A 11 6.30 -8.52 5.82
N ASP A 12 6.84 -8.73 7.02
CA ASP A 12 7.57 -9.96 7.35
C ASP A 12 6.66 -11.18 7.35
N ASN A 13 5.42 -11.06 7.84
CA ASN A 13 4.41 -12.14 7.79
C ASN A 13 3.98 -12.47 6.36
N LEU A 14 3.72 -11.45 5.52
CA LEU A 14 3.37 -11.66 4.12
C LEU A 14 4.53 -12.30 3.35
N ARG A 15 5.77 -11.86 3.62
CA ARG A 15 6.97 -12.48 3.03
C ARG A 15 7.11 -13.93 3.43
N HIS A 16 6.91 -14.26 4.71
CA HIS A 16 7.09 -15.61 5.23
C HIS A 16 6.11 -16.62 4.62
N THR A 17 4.95 -16.14 4.17
CA THR A 17 3.87 -16.98 3.62
C THR A 17 3.89 -17.08 2.11
N GLN A 18 4.29 -16.02 1.39
CA GLN A 18 4.16 -15.95 -0.08
C GLN A 18 5.39 -15.44 -0.83
N GLY A 19 6.50 -15.15 -0.13
CA GLY A 19 7.71 -14.60 -0.74
C GLY A 19 7.65 -13.09 -0.98
N PRO A 20 8.80 -12.45 -1.25
CA PRO A 20 8.92 -10.99 -1.28
C PRO A 20 8.20 -10.33 -2.48
N GLU A 21 8.11 -10.99 -3.64
CA GLU A 21 7.37 -10.51 -4.82
C GLU A 21 5.87 -10.36 -4.54
N SER A 22 5.29 -11.35 -3.84
CA SER A 22 3.88 -11.33 -3.42
C SER A 22 3.57 -10.18 -2.46
N VAL A 23 4.53 -9.74 -1.65
CA VAL A 23 4.35 -8.56 -0.77
C VAL A 23 4.25 -7.28 -1.59
N VAL A 24 5.10 -7.12 -2.59
CA VAL A 24 5.09 -5.95 -3.49
C VAL A 24 3.75 -5.89 -4.23
N GLU A 25 3.31 -7.02 -4.80
CA GLU A 25 2.05 -7.13 -5.53
C GLU A 25 0.84 -6.85 -4.61
N ALA A 26 0.83 -7.40 -3.40
CA ALA A 26 -0.24 -7.16 -2.43
C ALA A 26 -0.36 -5.67 -2.04
N LEU A 27 0.77 -4.99 -1.81
CA LEU A 27 0.79 -3.56 -1.50
C LEU A 27 0.32 -2.71 -2.69
N GLN A 28 0.68 -3.06 -3.92
CA GLN A 28 0.20 -2.39 -5.13
C GLN A 28 -1.30 -2.57 -5.33
N LYS A 29 -1.82 -3.80 -5.16
CA LYS A 29 -3.27 -4.07 -5.23
C LYS A 29 -4.04 -3.31 -4.15
N ALA A 30 -3.51 -3.24 -2.93
CA ALA A 30 -4.12 -2.47 -1.84
C ALA A 30 -4.15 -0.98 -2.15
N ALA A 31 -3.09 -0.42 -2.74
CA ALA A 31 -3.08 0.97 -3.20
C ALA A 31 -4.17 1.22 -4.25
N ALA A 32 -4.23 0.40 -5.30
CA ALA A 32 -5.22 0.53 -6.37
C ALA A 32 -6.67 0.43 -5.86
N LEU A 33 -6.95 -0.49 -4.94
CA LEU A 33 -8.27 -0.61 -4.30
C LEU A 33 -8.61 0.64 -3.48
N THR A 34 -7.63 1.22 -2.80
CA THR A 34 -7.82 2.43 -1.99
C THR A 34 -8.09 3.66 -2.87
N GLU A 35 -7.40 3.79 -4.00
CA GLU A 35 -7.69 4.85 -4.99
C GLU A 35 -9.08 4.68 -5.61
N HIS A 36 -9.46 3.45 -5.94
CA HIS A 36 -10.79 3.16 -6.47
C HIS A 36 -11.89 3.52 -5.45
N ALA A 37 -11.70 3.19 -4.17
CA ALA A 37 -12.61 3.60 -3.10
C ALA A 37 -12.68 5.13 -2.98
N ALA A 38 -11.55 5.82 -3.06
CA ALA A 38 -11.50 7.29 -3.06
C ALA A 38 -12.30 7.88 -4.22
N TYR A 39 -12.17 7.30 -5.43
CA TYR A 39 -12.92 7.72 -6.61
C TYR A 39 -14.44 7.54 -6.42
N GLU A 40 -14.89 6.38 -5.94
CA GLU A 40 -16.33 6.14 -5.72
C GLU A 40 -16.91 7.06 -4.64
N ILE A 41 -16.16 7.35 -3.59
CA ILE A 41 -16.57 8.28 -2.52
C ILE A 41 -16.61 9.72 -3.03
N ALA A 42 -15.62 10.13 -3.84
CA ALA A 42 -15.60 11.45 -4.49
C ALA A 42 -16.81 11.64 -5.39
N ARG A 43 -17.16 10.59 -6.16
CA ARG A 43 -18.34 10.55 -7.02
C ARG A 43 -19.65 10.73 -6.25
N GLN A 44 -19.68 10.35 -4.97
CA GLN A 44 -20.84 10.49 -4.08
C GLN A 44 -20.88 11.83 -3.32
N GLY A 45 -19.89 12.72 -3.50
CA GLY A 45 -19.87 14.06 -2.90
C GLY A 45 -19.24 14.16 -1.50
N ASN A 46 -18.63 13.09 -0.99
CA ASN A 46 -18.02 13.07 0.35
C ASN A 46 -16.52 13.45 0.29
N GLY A 47 -16.23 14.74 0.12
CA GLY A 47 -14.88 15.26 -0.14
C GLY A 47 -13.77 15.04 0.92
N PRO A 48 -14.03 15.17 2.24
CA PRO A 48 -12.95 15.06 3.24
C PRO A 48 -12.31 13.66 3.31
N THR A 49 -13.12 12.62 3.14
CA THR A 49 -12.69 11.20 3.21
C THR A 49 -11.86 10.80 1.98
N VAL A 50 -12.00 11.51 0.85
CA VAL A 50 -11.28 11.20 -0.39
C VAL A 50 -9.79 11.53 -0.28
N ALA A 51 -9.46 12.68 0.31
CA ALA A 51 -8.06 13.10 0.45
C ALA A 51 -7.26 12.12 1.34
N GLU A 52 -7.87 11.64 2.42
CA GLU A 52 -7.26 10.66 3.32
C GLU A 52 -7.02 9.31 2.63
N LEU A 53 -7.95 8.88 1.78
CA LEU A 53 -7.81 7.64 1.01
C LEU A 53 -6.74 7.77 -0.07
N ILE A 54 -6.67 8.90 -0.79
CA ILE A 54 -5.59 9.16 -1.76
C ILE A 54 -4.22 9.16 -1.07
N LEU A 55 -4.10 9.81 0.10
CA LEU A 55 -2.85 9.81 0.87
C LEU A 55 -2.47 8.40 1.34
N SER A 56 -3.46 7.59 1.72
CA SER A 56 -3.25 6.20 2.14
C SER A 56 -2.78 5.33 0.96
N ALA A 57 -3.38 5.48 -0.22
CA ALA A 57 -2.93 4.81 -1.43
C ALA A 57 -1.48 5.16 -1.79
N ALA A 58 -1.16 6.46 -1.81
CA ALA A 58 0.20 6.94 -2.10
C ALA A 58 1.22 6.41 -1.08
N ARG A 59 0.82 6.25 0.19
CA ARG A 59 1.67 5.63 1.22
C ARG A 59 1.91 4.14 0.92
N LEU A 60 0.86 3.39 0.56
CA LEU A 60 0.98 1.97 0.20
C LEU A 60 1.91 1.76 -0.99
N GLU A 61 1.78 2.57 -2.04
CA GLU A 61 2.69 2.50 -3.19
C GLU A 61 4.15 2.81 -2.81
N ARG A 62 4.34 3.82 -1.95
CA ARG A 62 5.68 4.18 -1.49
C ARG A 62 6.31 3.04 -0.69
N ILE A 63 5.54 2.39 0.18
CA ILE A 63 5.99 1.22 0.94
C ILE A 63 6.32 0.08 -0.03
N SER A 64 5.46 -0.18 -1.03
CA SER A 64 5.72 -1.19 -2.08
C SER A 64 7.06 -0.95 -2.79
N ARG A 65 7.35 0.28 -3.20
CA ARG A 65 8.63 0.63 -3.84
C ARG A 65 9.84 0.41 -2.92
N LEU A 66 9.72 0.75 -1.64
CA LEU A 66 10.80 0.51 -0.66
C LEU A 66 11.02 -0.99 -0.43
N VAL A 67 9.94 -1.76 -0.38
CA VAL A 67 9.97 -3.21 -0.24
C VAL A 67 10.64 -3.86 -1.46
N ALA A 68 10.25 -3.46 -2.68
CA ALA A 68 10.86 -3.94 -3.91
C ALA A 68 12.37 -3.64 -3.95
N GLN A 69 12.78 -2.41 -3.62
CA GLN A 69 14.18 -2.02 -3.52
C GLN A 69 14.97 -2.84 -2.51
N ASN A 70 14.40 -3.07 -1.31
CA ASN A 70 15.06 -3.86 -0.26
C ASN A 70 15.23 -5.33 -0.65
N TYR A 71 14.37 -5.85 -1.50
CA TYR A 71 14.40 -7.25 -1.94
C TYR A 71 15.03 -7.45 -3.33
N GLY A 72 15.47 -6.38 -4.00
CA GLY A 72 16.06 -6.48 -5.35
C GLY A 72 15.06 -6.92 -6.42
N ILE A 73 13.79 -6.56 -6.27
CA ILE A 73 12.72 -6.86 -7.23
C ILE A 73 12.61 -5.68 -8.19
N GLU A 74 12.78 -5.94 -9.49
CA GLU A 74 12.70 -4.96 -10.59
C GLU A 74 11.26 -4.63 -11.01
#